data_AF-A0A5S9MFT6-F1
#
_entry.id   AF-A0A5S9MFT6-F1
#
_cell.length_a   1.000
_cell.length_b   1.000
_cell.length_c   1.000
_cell.angle_alpha   90.00
_cell.angle_beta   90.00
_cell.angle_gamma   90.00
#
_symmetry.space_group_name_H-M   'P 1'
#
loop_
_entity.id
_entity.type
_entity.pdbx_description
1 polymer ?
#
loop_
_entity_poly.entity_id
_entity_poly.type
_entity_poly.pdbx_seq_one_letter_code
_entity_poly.pdbx_strand_id
1 'polypeptide(L)'
;MNGVFGETYYMGETIRQVTPYILSGLAVAFAFRTGLFNIGVEGQMLVGWVAAVWIGTTVHAPMYIHLPLALITAAAAGALWGFIPGFLKARFLCMRSSLLS
;
A
#
# COMPACT_ATOMS: atom_id res chain seq x y z
N MET A 1 -15.30 1.33 30.72
CA MET A 1 -14.60 0.50 29.71
C MET A 1 -15.50 0.40 28.48
N ASN A 2 -15.64 1.48 27.71
CA ASN A 2 -16.36 1.42 26.44
C ASN A 2 -15.30 1.19 25.37
N GLY A 3 -14.96 -0.07 25.15
CA GLY A 3 -14.03 -0.47 24.09
C GLY A 3 -14.70 -0.44 22.72
N VAL A 4 -14.04 -1.02 21.73
CA VAL A 4 -14.53 -1.19 20.34
C VAL A 4 -15.95 -1.76 20.24
N PHE A 5 -16.37 -2.57 21.21
CA PHE A 5 -17.69 -3.21 21.23
C PHE A 5 -18.79 -2.38 21.91
N GLY A 6 -18.45 -1.22 22.49
CA GLY A 6 -19.38 -0.37 23.22
C GLY A 6 -20.11 0.65 22.35
N GLU A 7 -19.46 1.19 21.31
CA GLU A 7 -20.10 2.13 20.38
C GLU A 7 -19.80 1.83 18.92
N THR A 8 -20.84 1.96 18.08
CA THR A 8 -20.77 1.74 16.63
C THR A 8 -19.72 2.61 15.94
N TYR A 9 -19.47 3.82 16.46
CA TYR A 9 -18.43 4.71 15.94
C TYR A 9 -17.02 4.12 16.09
N TYR A 10 -16.66 3.63 17.28
CA TYR A 10 -15.34 3.02 17.52
C TYR A 10 -15.14 1.73 16.73
N MET A 11 -16.22 0.96 16.53
CA MET A 11 -16.20 -0.21 15.66
C MET A 11 -15.94 0.17 14.20
N GLY A 12 -16.63 1.19 13.67
CA GLY A 12 -16.42 1.68 12.31
C GLY A 12 -15.01 2.21 12.09
N GLU A 13 -14.48 2.97 13.04
CA GLU A 13 -13.12 3.51 12.98
C GLU A 13 -12.05 2.39 12.99
N THR A 14 -12.26 1.35 13.80
CA THR A 14 -11.37 0.18 13.83
C THR A 14 -11.35 -0.53 12.49
N ILE A 15 -12.52 -0.77 11.87
CA ILE A 15 -12.60 -1.39 10.54
C ILE A 15 -11.90 -0.52 9.49
N ARG A 16 -12.11 0.80 9.54
CA ARG A 16 -11.48 1.76 8.63
C ARG A 16 -9.96 1.70 8.70
N GLN A 17 -9.39 1.56 9.90
CA GLN A 17 -7.94 1.46 10.10
C GLN A 17 -7.39 0.07 9.73
N VAL A 18 -8.08 -1.01 10.09
CA VAL A 18 -7.61 -2.38 9.89
C VAL A 18 -7.69 -2.82 8.42
N THR A 19 -8.67 -2.33 7.67
CA THR A 19 -8.88 -2.67 6.25
C THR A 19 -7.63 -2.50 5.39
N PRO A 20 -6.96 -1.32 5.34
CA PRO A 20 -5.76 -1.16 4.52
C PRO A 20 -4.58 -2.03 5.00
N TYR A 21 -4.47 -2.31 6.31
CA TYR A 21 -3.43 -3.21 6.82
C TYR A 21 -3.66 -4.66 6.37
N ILE A 22 -4.90 -5.16 6.38
CA ILE A 22 -5.21 -6.50 5.87
C ILE A 22 -4.89 -6.59 4.38
N LEU A 23 -5.34 -5.61 3.58
CA LEU A 23 -5.09 -5.59 2.15
C LEU A 23 -3.58 -5.53 1.83
N SER A 24 -2.82 -4.74 2.59
CA SER A 24 -1.36 -4.67 2.46
C SER A 24 -0.69 -6.00 2.82
N GLY A 25 -1.15 -6.66 3.89
CA GLY A 25 -0.68 -8.00 4.27
C GLY A 25 -0.94 -9.04 3.17
N LEU A 26 -2.12 -9.01 2.55
CA LEU A 26 -2.47 -9.89 1.43
C LEU A 26 -1.59 -9.62 0.20
N ALA A 27 -1.34 -8.36 -0.13
CA ALA A 27 -0.45 -7.99 -1.24
C ALA A 27 0.99 -8.47 -1.02
N VAL A 28 1.49 -8.36 0.22
CA VAL A 28 2.82 -8.84 0.60
C VAL A 28 2.89 -10.36 0.57
N ALA A 29 1.89 -11.06 1.11
CA ALA A 29 1.80 -12.52 1.05
C ALA A 29 1.83 -13.04 -0.40
N PHE A 30 1.16 -12.34 -1.31
CA PHE A 30 1.21 -12.65 -2.73
C PHE A 30 2.61 -12.45 -3.33
N ALA A 31 3.30 -11.34 -3.02
CA ALA A 31 4.66 -11.07 -3.49
C ALA A 31 5.71 -12.05 -2.92
N PHE A 32 5.52 -12.49 -1.68
CA PHE A 32 6.36 -13.52 -1.08
C PHE A 32 6.28 -14.85 -1.83
N ARG A 33 5.11 -15.19 -2.39
CA ARG A 33 4.94 -16.40 -3.20
C ARG A 33 5.80 -16.40 -4.46
N THR A 34 6.19 -15.23 -4.96
CA THR A 34 7.11 -15.09 -6.09
C THR A 34 8.58 -14.95 -5.65
N GLY A 35 8.89 -15.15 -4.37
CA GLY A 35 10.24 -14.99 -3.81
C GLY A 35 10.68 -13.52 -3.66
N LEU A 36 9.77 -12.56 -3.83
CA LEU A 36 10.07 -11.14 -3.66
C LEU A 36 9.79 -10.72 -2.21
N PHE A 37 10.86 -10.54 -1.44
CA PHE A 37 10.78 -9.91 -0.13
C PHE A 37 10.46 -8.41 -0.27
N ASN A 38 9.28 -7.99 0.19
CA ASN A 38 8.85 -6.58 0.19
C ASN A 38 8.88 -5.98 1.61
N ILE A 39 10.02 -5.39 2.00
CA ILE A 39 10.19 -4.67 3.28
C ILE A 39 9.61 -3.25 3.25
N GLY A 40 9.52 -2.65 2.06
CA GLY A 40 9.12 -1.25 1.88
C GLY A 40 7.61 -1.04 1.79
N VAL A 41 6.78 -2.02 2.14
CA VAL A 41 5.33 -1.94 1.91
C VAL A 41 4.69 -0.77 2.65
N GLU A 42 5.16 -0.46 3.85
CA GLU A 42 4.66 0.65 4.65
C GLU A 42 4.90 1.99 3.93
N GLY A 43 6.08 2.16 3.31
CA GLY A 43 6.40 3.31 2.48
C GLY A 43 5.54 3.39 1.22
N GLN A 44 5.30 2.25 0.55
CA GLN A 44 4.41 2.20 -0.62
C GLN A 44 2.98 2.61 -0.27
N MET A 45 2.48 2.17 0.88
CA MET A 45 1.15 2.50 1.38
C MET A 45 1.05 4.00 1.73
N LEU A 46 2.02 4.55 2.46
CA LEU A 46 2.06 5.97 2.82
C LEU A 46 2.11 6.88 1.58
N VAL A 47 2.97 6.57 0.61
CA VAL A 47 3.09 7.34 -0.63
C VAL A 47 1.80 7.25 -1.47
N GLY A 48 1.20 6.07 -1.54
CA GLY A 48 -0.10 5.88 -2.18
C GLY A 48 -1.21 6.70 -1.52
N TRP A 49 -1.27 6.73 -0.17
CA TRP A 49 -2.23 7.55 0.57
C TRP A 49 -2.06 9.05 0.30
N VAL A 50 -0.82 9.55 0.34
CA VAL A 50 -0.54 10.96 0.07
C VAL A 50 -0.97 11.33 -1.36
N ALA A 51 -0.66 10.48 -2.34
CA ALA A 51 -1.06 10.69 -3.73
C ALA A 51 -2.59 10.65 -3.92
N ALA A 52 -3.28 9.73 -3.23
CA ALA A 52 -4.74 9.65 -3.24
C ALA A 52 -5.38 10.92 -2.68
N VAL A 53 -4.89 11.42 -1.54
CA VAL A 53 -5.37 12.65 -0.90
C VAL A 53 -5.07 13.86 -1.77
N TRP A 54 -3.89 13.91 -2.40
CA TRP A 54 -3.52 14.99 -3.31
C TRP A 54 -4.47 15.08 -4.50
N ILE A 55 -4.70 13.98 -5.22
CA ILE A 55 -5.67 13.97 -6.32
C ILE A 55 -7.07 14.25 -5.82
N GLY A 56 -7.42 13.69 -4.66
CA GLY A 56 -8.74 13.84 -4.09
C GLY A 56 -9.09 15.24 -3.61
N THR A 57 -8.09 16.11 -3.42
CA THR A 57 -8.27 17.51 -3.05
C THR A 57 -8.06 18.48 -4.21
N THR A 58 -7.30 18.08 -5.24
CA THR A 58 -6.96 18.95 -6.37
C THR A 58 -7.88 18.81 -7.57
N VAL A 59 -8.47 17.63 -7.79
CA VAL A 59 -9.35 17.37 -8.92
C VAL A 59 -10.80 17.47 -8.48
N HIS A 60 -11.58 18.34 -9.12
CA HIS A 60 -13.02 18.38 -8.92
C HIS A 60 -13.72 17.65 -10.07
N ALA A 61 -14.13 16.41 -9.83
CA ALA A 61 -14.80 15.55 -10.78
C ALA A 61 -15.99 14.83 -10.12
N PRO A 62 -16.99 14.37 -10.88
CA PRO A 62 -18.08 13.56 -10.32
C PRO A 62 -17.51 12.29 -9.66
N MET A 63 -18.15 11.86 -8.57
CA MET A 63 -17.67 10.78 -7.68
C MET A 63 -17.25 9.50 -8.44
N TYR A 64 -18.00 9.15 -9.49
CA TYR A 64 -17.75 7.96 -10.31
C TYR A 64 -16.43 7.99 -11.07
N ILE A 65 -15.91 9.18 -11.41
CA ILE A 65 -14.62 9.36 -12.10
C ILE A 65 -13.52 9.65 -11.09
N HIS A 66 -13.87 10.44 -10.08
CA HIS A 66 -12.94 10.89 -9.06
C HIS A 66 -12.38 9.73 -8.23
N LEU A 67 -13.22 8.76 -7.85
CA LEU A 67 -12.80 7.61 -7.05
C LEU A 67 -11.81 6.68 -7.80
N PRO A 68 -12.09 6.22 -9.05
CA PRO A 68 -11.11 5.47 -9.83
C PRO A 68 -9.82 6.24 -10.07
N LEU A 69 -9.91 7.55 -10.36
CA LEU A 69 -8.74 8.38 -10.60
C LEU A 69 -7.80 8.39 -9.38
N ALA A 70 -8.35 8.65 -8.18
CA ALA A 70 -7.57 8.64 -6.95
C ALA A 70 -6.91 7.27 -6.69
N LEU A 71 -7.61 6.17 -6.95
CA LEU A 71 -7.07 4.82 -6.80
C LEU A 71 -5.93 4.53 -7.79
N ILE A 72 -6.10 4.90 -9.05
CA ILE A 72 -5.07 4.70 -10.09
C ILE A 72 -3.83 5.52 -9.77
N THR A 73 -3.99 6.79 -9.36
CA THR A 73 -2.85 7.62 -9.00
C THR A 73 -2.14 7.12 -7.74
N ALA A 74 -2.89 6.65 -6.73
CA ALA A 74 -2.32 6.03 -5.55
C ALA A 74 -1.51 4.78 -5.89
N ALA A 75 -2.06 3.90 -6.74
CA ALA A 75 -1.39 2.70 -7.21
C ALA A 75 -0.11 3.04 -8.01
N ALA A 76 -0.18 4.02 -8.90
CA ALA A 76 0.98 4.47 -9.69
C ALA A 76 2.09 5.06 -8.81
N ALA A 77 1.73 5.90 -7.83
CA ALA A 77 2.68 6.49 -6.90
C ALA A 77 3.35 5.43 -6.00
N GLY A 78 2.56 4.50 -5.45
CA GLY A 78 3.08 3.37 -4.67
C GLY A 78 3.97 2.44 -5.50
N ALA A 79 3.60 2.17 -6.75
CA ALA A 79 4.41 1.39 -7.68
C ALA A 79 5.73 2.08 -8.02
N LEU A 80 5.72 3.39 -8.26
CA LEU A 80 6.92 4.17 -8.52
C LEU A 80 7.86 4.17 -7.31
N TRP A 81 7.31 4.30 -6.09
CA TRP A 81 8.08 4.20 -4.85
C TRP A 81 8.71 2.82 -4.66
N GLY A 82 7.96 1.76 -4.95
CA GLY A 82 8.45 0.38 -4.92
C GLY A 82 9.43 0.03 -6.03
N PHE A 83 9.34 0.72 -7.16
CA PHE A 83 10.22 0.50 -8.31
C PHE A 83 11.67 0.87 -7.99
N ILE A 84 11.90 1.92 -7.19
CA ILE A 84 13.25 2.36 -6.81
C ILE A 84 14.06 1.21 -6.12
N PRO A 85 13.61 0.63 -4.99
CA PRO A 85 14.33 -0.48 -4.36
C PRO A 85 14.30 -1.76 -5.21
N GLY A 86 13.21 -2.00 -5.96
CA GLY A 86 13.12 -3.14 -6.88
C GLY A 86 14.19 -3.11 -7.98
N PHE A 87 14.38 -1.94 -8.60
CA PHE A 87 15.38 -1.69 -9.62
C PHE A 87 16.79 -1.80 -9.05
N LEU A 88 17.04 -1.22 -7.86
CA LEU A 88 18.32 -1.35 -7.18
C LEU A 88 18.64 -2.82 -6.88
N LYS A 89 17.67 -3.61 -6.39
CA LYS A 89 17.85 -5.05 -6.14
C LYS A 89 18.15 -5.83 -7.43
N ALA A 90 17.46 -5.54 -8.52
CA ALA A 90 17.67 -6.18 -9.82
C ALA A 90 19.06 -5.85 -10.40
N ARG A 91 19.53 -4.60 -10.23
CA ARG A 91 20.82 -4.14 -10.74
C ARG A 91 22.00 -4.60 -9.89
N PHE A 92 21.86 -4.61 -8.57
CA PHE A 92 22.98 -4.86 -7.66
C PHE A 92 23.11 -6.32 -7.18
N LEU A 93 22.29 -7.27 -7.65
CA LEU A 93 22.43 -8.72 -7.40
C LEU A 93 22.63 -9.12 -5.92
N CYS A 94 22.31 -8.23 -4.97
CA CYS A 94 22.70 -8.34 -3.55
C CYS A 94 21.94 -9.46 -2.79
N MET A 95 21.20 -10.32 -3.50
CA MET A 95 20.63 -11.57 -2.97
C MET A 95 21.03 -12.81 -3.78
N ARG A 96 22.15 -12.78 -4.50
CA ARG A 96 22.74 -13.95 -5.20
C ARG A 96 23.88 -14.58 -4.37
N SER A 97 23.77 -14.68 -3.04
CA SER A 97 24.86 -15.29 -2.24
C SER A 97 24.46 -16.36 -1.23
N SER A 98 23.26 -16.93 -1.28
CA SER A 98 22.87 -18.05 -0.40
C SER A 98 22.47 -19.34 -1.13
N LEU A 99 22.82 -19.48 -2.41
CA LEU A 99 22.63 -20.72 -3.19
C LEU A 99 23.96 -21.28 -3.74
N LEU A 100 25.09 -20.84 -3.16
CA LEU A 100 26.40 -21.46 -3.31
C LEU A 100 26.93 -21.81 -1.91
N SER A 101 26.17 -22.62 -1.16
CA SER A 101 26.61 -23.45 -0.03
C SER A 101 25.48 -24.41 0.34
#